data_AF-A0A2G8HZT3-F1
#
_entry.id   AF-A0A2G8HZT3-F1
#
_cell.length_a   1.000
_cell.length_b   1.000
_cell.length_c   1.000
_cell.angle_alpha   90.00
_cell.angle_beta   90.00
_cell.angle_gamma   90.00
#
_symmetry.space_group_name_H-M   'P 1'
#
loop_
_entity.id
_entity.type
_entity.pdbx_description
1 polymer ?
#
loop_
_entity_poly.entity_id
_entity_poly.type
_entity_poly.pdbx_seq_one_letter_code
_entity_poly.pdbx_strand_id
1 'polypeptide(L)'
;MDISEIPFNMNIEIADDLREVPVDTDQMHRGINFLKEAASEESEELIKAKIFSHIGFYSRIVFELNQSHDFYEQSIALYEKHKKKLSAFSVKIRLAVTYQWMGKFAKADSFFHHALEVCRSSNEKKVQKFEVTILEYYGKCKFEQHSISKAEELLTDALEIRIISGDLELINQAQHALTIVTRRLAKD
;
A
#
# COMPACT_ATOMS: atom_id res chain seq x y z
N MET A 1 18.99 -3.99 2.82
CA MET A 1 18.87 -2.73 2.09
C MET A 1 17.83 -1.80 2.71
N ASP A 2 18.23 -0.56 2.96
CA ASP A 2 17.35 0.54 3.34
C ASP A 2 16.98 1.38 2.09
N ILE A 3 15.81 2.02 2.09
CA ILE A 3 15.38 2.91 0.99
C ILE A 3 16.38 4.08 0.83
N SER A 4 16.99 4.52 1.94
CA SER A 4 18.01 5.57 1.96
C SER A 4 19.28 5.22 1.17
N GLU A 5 19.51 3.94 0.86
CA GLU A 5 20.66 3.47 0.08
C GLU A 5 20.40 3.51 -1.44
N ILE A 6 19.18 3.86 -1.88
CA ILE A 6 18.83 3.94 -3.30
C ILE A 6 19.34 5.29 -3.85
N PRO A 7 20.27 5.33 -4.81
CA PRO A 7 20.88 6.56 -5.30
C PRO A 7 20.03 7.27 -6.37
N PHE A 8 18.71 7.13 -6.29
CA PHE A 8 17.74 7.68 -7.25
C PHE A 8 16.60 8.37 -6.52
N ASN A 9 15.95 9.31 -7.19
CA ASN A 9 14.76 9.96 -6.66
C ASN A 9 13.57 8.97 -6.63
N MET A 10 13.25 8.46 -5.44
CA MET A 10 12.14 7.52 -5.20
C MET A 10 10.91 8.20 -4.58
N ASN A 11 10.83 9.54 -4.65
CA ASN A 11 9.75 10.29 -4.04
C ASN A 11 8.44 10.12 -4.83
N ILE A 12 7.33 10.21 -4.08
CA ILE A 12 5.97 10.10 -4.60
C ILE A 12 5.19 11.36 -4.26
N GLU A 13 4.17 11.63 -5.07
CA GLU A 13 3.09 12.55 -4.74
C GLU A 13 1.75 11.84 -4.91
N ILE A 14 0.66 12.48 -4.46
CA ILE A 14 -0.70 11.93 -4.55
C ILE A 14 -1.46 12.71 -5.62
N ALA A 15 -1.89 12.02 -6.67
CA ALA A 15 -2.71 12.60 -7.73
C ALA A 15 -4.16 12.83 -7.28
N ASP A 16 -4.93 13.55 -8.10
CA ASP A 16 -6.34 13.89 -7.81
C ASP A 16 -7.26 12.67 -7.66
N ASP A 17 -6.88 11.54 -8.24
CA ASP A 17 -7.57 10.25 -8.11
C ASP A 17 -7.14 9.45 -6.85
N LEU A 18 -6.35 10.07 -5.97
CA LEU A 18 -5.77 9.52 -4.75
C LEU A 18 -4.70 8.44 -4.95
N ARG A 19 -4.25 8.21 -6.19
CA ARG A 19 -3.13 7.31 -6.49
C ARG A 19 -1.80 7.96 -6.19
N GLU A 20 -0.84 7.12 -5.83
CA GLU A 20 0.55 7.51 -5.69
C GLU A 20 1.17 7.59 -7.09
N VAL A 21 1.84 8.69 -7.41
CA VAL A 21 2.54 8.89 -8.69
C VAL A 21 3.99 9.29 -8.43
N PRO A 22 4.94 8.92 -9.32
CA PRO A 22 6.34 9.25 -9.12
C PRO A 22 6.58 10.75 -9.35
N VAL A 23 7.33 11.39 -8.47
CA VAL A 23 7.81 12.77 -8.70
C VAL A 23 8.75 12.81 -9.91
N ASP A 24 9.55 11.76 -10.09
CA ASP A 24 10.41 11.58 -11.27
C ASP A 24 10.32 10.14 -11.76
N THR A 25 9.68 9.96 -12.91
CA THR A 25 9.42 8.64 -13.49
C THR A 25 10.72 7.95 -13.93
N ASP A 26 11.66 8.67 -14.55
CA ASP A 26 12.92 8.07 -15.03
C ASP A 26 13.78 7.60 -13.86
N GLN A 27 13.93 8.45 -12.84
CA GLN A 27 14.68 8.11 -11.63
C GLN A 27 14.07 6.90 -10.91
N MET A 28 12.73 6.83 -10.81
CA MET A 28 12.09 5.68 -10.18
C MET A 28 12.33 4.38 -10.96
N HIS A 29 12.29 4.40 -12.29
CA HIS A 29 12.66 3.23 -13.11
C HIS A 29 14.11 2.79 -12.87
N ARG A 30 15.04 3.74 -12.80
CA ARG A 30 16.45 3.45 -12.50
C ARG A 30 16.61 2.85 -11.11
N GLY A 31 15.91 3.38 -10.11
CA GLY A 31 15.88 2.82 -8.76
C GLY A 31 15.29 1.40 -8.69
N ILE A 32 14.24 1.13 -9.46
CA ILE A 32 13.68 -0.23 -9.59
C ILE A 32 14.73 -1.20 -10.16
N ASN A 33 15.47 -0.79 -11.20
CA ASN A 33 16.52 -1.65 -11.79
C ASN A 33 17.67 -1.89 -10.81
N PHE A 34 18.11 -0.87 -10.10
CA PHE A 34 19.11 -1.00 -9.04
C PHE A 34 18.68 -1.97 -7.93
N LEU A 35 17.40 -1.91 -7.50
CA LEU A 35 16.86 -2.88 -6.54
C LEU A 35 16.85 -4.31 -7.09
N LYS A 36 16.60 -4.50 -8.39
CA LYS A 36 16.64 -5.83 -9.04
C LYS A 36 18.07 -6.39 -9.06
N GLU A 37 19.05 -5.56 -9.38
CA GLU A 37 20.47 -5.94 -9.33
C GLU A 37 20.86 -6.34 -7.90
N ALA A 38 20.55 -5.50 -6.91
CA ALA A 38 20.79 -5.82 -5.50
C ALA A 38 20.12 -7.13 -5.06
N ALA A 39 18.87 -7.38 -5.49
CA ALA A 39 18.18 -8.63 -5.18
C ALA A 39 18.81 -9.87 -5.85
N SER A 40 19.48 -9.71 -6.99
CA SER A 40 20.15 -10.80 -7.69
C SER A 40 21.43 -11.25 -6.98
N GLU A 41 22.11 -10.32 -6.32
CA GLU A 41 23.35 -10.56 -5.57
C GLU A 41 23.09 -10.93 -4.09
N GLU A 42 21.90 -10.62 -3.57
CA GLU A 42 21.55 -10.89 -2.18
C GLU A 42 21.30 -12.38 -1.91
N SER A 43 22.10 -12.94 -1.00
CA SER A 43 21.99 -14.32 -0.53
C SER A 43 21.03 -14.48 0.66
N GLU A 44 20.86 -13.45 1.48
CA GLU A 44 19.98 -13.50 2.66
C GLU A 44 18.52 -13.35 2.26
N GLU A 45 17.77 -14.46 2.30
CA GLU A 45 16.39 -14.55 1.80
C GLU A 45 15.43 -13.53 2.44
N LEU A 46 15.63 -13.18 3.72
CA LEU A 46 14.79 -12.18 4.40
C LEU A 46 15.10 -10.75 3.94
N ILE A 47 16.36 -10.45 3.58
CA ILE A 47 16.73 -9.16 3.00
C ILE A 47 16.20 -9.10 1.57
N LYS A 48 16.36 -10.18 0.81
CA LYS A 48 15.81 -10.33 -0.55
C LYS A 48 14.29 -10.15 -0.58
N ALA A 49 13.56 -10.72 0.37
CA ALA A 49 12.12 -10.53 0.52
C ALA A 49 11.75 -9.05 0.73
N LYS A 50 12.54 -8.31 1.52
CA LYS A 50 12.35 -6.87 1.74
C LYS A 50 12.60 -6.09 0.44
N ILE A 51 13.67 -6.41 -0.28
CA ILE A 51 13.98 -5.78 -1.58
C ILE A 51 12.86 -6.04 -2.59
N PHE A 52 12.37 -7.27 -2.70
CA PHE A 52 11.22 -7.62 -3.54
C PHE A 52 9.97 -6.81 -3.17
N SER A 53 9.68 -6.59 -1.88
CA SER A 53 8.57 -5.73 -1.47
C SER A 53 8.76 -4.27 -1.91
N HIS A 54 9.98 -3.74 -1.96
CA HIS A 54 10.26 -2.40 -2.48
C HIS A 54 10.11 -2.33 -3.99
N ILE A 55 10.64 -3.33 -4.72
CA ILE A 55 10.44 -3.43 -6.17
C ILE A 55 8.94 -3.46 -6.48
N GLY A 56 8.17 -4.29 -5.77
CA GLY A 56 6.72 -4.35 -5.95
C GLY A 56 6.05 -3.00 -5.77
N PHE A 57 6.39 -2.29 -4.69
CA PHE A 57 5.84 -0.97 -4.39
C PHE A 57 6.11 0.07 -5.47
N TYR A 58 7.37 0.23 -5.87
CA TYR A 58 7.72 1.23 -6.87
C TYR A 58 7.25 0.83 -8.27
N SER A 59 7.24 -0.46 -8.60
CA SER A 59 6.67 -0.96 -9.87
C SER A 59 5.20 -0.59 -9.99
N ARG A 60 4.43 -0.67 -8.90
CA ARG A 60 3.03 -0.23 -8.90
C ARG A 60 2.93 1.25 -9.28
N ILE A 61 3.74 2.11 -8.64
CA ILE A 61 3.72 3.56 -8.81
C ILE A 61 4.06 3.99 -10.24
N VAL A 62 5.00 3.31 -10.90
CA VAL A 62 5.28 3.54 -12.34
C VAL A 62 4.33 2.78 -13.29
N PHE A 63 3.23 2.24 -12.74
CA PHE A 63 2.19 1.51 -13.47
C PHE A 63 2.62 0.17 -14.12
N GLU A 64 3.75 -0.39 -13.69
CA GLU A 64 4.22 -1.74 -14.04
C GLU A 64 3.52 -2.80 -13.17
N LEU A 65 2.20 -2.92 -13.33
CA LEU A 65 1.34 -3.65 -12.38
C LEU A 65 1.63 -5.15 -12.31
N ASN A 66 1.91 -5.80 -13.44
CA ASN A 66 2.26 -7.23 -13.45
C ASN A 66 3.57 -7.49 -12.70
N GLN A 67 4.56 -6.62 -12.91
CA GLN A 67 5.82 -6.68 -12.17
C GLN A 67 5.60 -6.47 -10.66
N SER A 68 4.76 -5.49 -10.29
CA SER A 68 4.37 -5.28 -8.90
C SER A 68 3.82 -6.55 -8.25
N HIS A 69 2.85 -7.17 -8.91
CA HIS A 69 2.22 -8.41 -8.47
C HIS A 69 3.26 -9.52 -8.27
N ASP A 70 4.11 -9.77 -9.27
CA ASP A 70 5.03 -10.91 -9.25
C ASP A 70 6.12 -10.75 -8.18
N PHE A 71 6.62 -9.54 -7.94
CA PHE A 71 7.59 -9.29 -6.87
C PHE A 71 6.95 -9.35 -5.49
N TYR A 72 5.69 -8.92 -5.35
CA TYR A 72 4.98 -9.09 -4.09
C TYR A 72 4.72 -10.56 -3.77
N GLU A 73 4.30 -11.38 -4.73
CA GLU A 73 4.13 -12.83 -4.55
C GLU A 73 5.45 -13.50 -4.12
N GLN A 74 6.57 -13.15 -4.76
CA GLN A 74 7.90 -13.65 -4.35
C GLN A 74 8.29 -13.20 -2.93
N SER A 75 8.03 -11.94 -2.57
CA SER A 75 8.29 -11.41 -1.22
C SER A 75 7.46 -12.15 -0.16
N ILE A 76 6.17 -12.35 -0.43
CA ILE A 76 5.25 -13.10 0.44
C ILE A 76 5.74 -14.53 0.64
N ALA A 77 6.09 -15.24 -0.44
CA ALA A 77 6.56 -16.61 -0.39
C ALA A 77 7.81 -16.76 0.50
N LEU A 78 8.77 -15.84 0.40
CA LEU A 78 9.96 -15.84 1.25
C LEU A 78 9.61 -15.54 2.72
N TYR A 79 8.76 -14.55 3.00
CA TYR A 79 8.35 -14.28 4.38
C TYR A 79 7.57 -15.45 4.99
N GLU A 80 6.71 -16.13 4.23
CA GLU A 80 5.98 -17.30 4.69
C GLU A 80 6.91 -18.50 4.94
N LYS A 81 7.86 -18.77 4.03
CA LYS A 81 8.91 -19.78 4.21
C LYS A 81 9.65 -19.60 5.54
N HIS A 82 9.95 -18.35 5.90
CA HIS A 82 10.64 -17.99 7.14
C HIS A 82 9.71 -17.71 8.32
N LYS A 83 8.42 -18.06 8.22
CA LYS A 83 7.39 -17.88 9.27
C LYS A 83 7.24 -16.43 9.75
N LYS A 84 7.60 -15.44 8.93
CA LYS A 84 7.44 -14.00 9.20
C LYS A 84 6.04 -13.53 8.84
N LYS A 85 5.04 -14.03 9.57
CA LYS A 85 3.61 -13.80 9.29
C LYS A 85 3.22 -12.33 9.21
N LEU A 86 3.71 -11.48 10.11
CA LEU A 86 3.43 -10.04 10.10
C LEU A 86 4.00 -9.34 8.86
N SER A 87 5.21 -9.70 8.45
CA SER A 87 5.82 -9.18 7.22
C SER A 87 5.03 -9.61 5.99
N ALA A 88 4.69 -10.90 5.88
CA ALA A 88 3.85 -11.41 4.80
C ALA A 88 2.49 -10.71 4.75
N PHE A 89 1.84 -10.49 5.89
CA PHE A 89 0.55 -9.79 5.97
C PHE A 89 0.65 -8.34 5.48
N SER A 90 1.69 -7.61 5.90
CA SER A 90 1.98 -6.25 5.40
C SER A 90 2.15 -6.21 3.88
N VAL A 91 2.88 -7.17 3.31
CA VAL A 91 3.06 -7.24 1.85
C VAL A 91 1.75 -7.58 1.13
N LYS A 92 0.93 -8.48 1.69
CA LYS A 92 -0.39 -8.82 1.13
C LYS A 92 -1.35 -7.62 1.08
N ILE A 93 -1.32 -6.74 2.08
CA ILE A 93 -2.09 -5.47 2.04
C ILE A 93 -1.67 -4.62 0.83
N ARG A 94 -0.36 -4.52 0.55
CA ARG A 94 0.16 -3.76 -0.60
C ARG A 94 -0.15 -4.44 -1.94
N LEU A 95 -0.19 -5.77 -1.98
CA LEU A 95 -0.63 -6.53 -3.15
C LEU A 95 -2.11 -6.26 -3.45
N ALA A 96 -2.97 -6.12 -2.43
CA ALA A 96 -4.37 -5.76 -2.65
C ALA A 96 -4.55 -4.39 -3.34
N VAL A 97 -3.69 -3.42 -3.02
CA VAL A 97 -3.65 -2.13 -3.75
C VAL A 97 -3.20 -2.33 -5.21
N THR A 98 -2.32 -3.30 -5.48
CA THR A 98 -1.97 -3.66 -6.87
C THR A 98 -3.18 -4.26 -7.59
N TYR A 99 -3.98 -5.11 -6.93
CA TYR A 99 -5.23 -5.61 -7.52
C TYR A 99 -6.23 -4.49 -7.79
N GLN A 100 -6.35 -3.50 -6.91
CA GLN A 100 -7.14 -2.29 -7.14
C GLN A 100 -6.68 -1.59 -8.43
N TRP A 101 -5.39 -1.31 -8.59
CA TRP A 101 -4.87 -0.58 -9.76
C TRP A 101 -5.00 -1.39 -11.06
N MET A 102 -5.00 -2.72 -10.98
CA MET A 102 -5.33 -3.61 -12.10
C MET A 102 -6.82 -3.63 -12.46
N GLY A 103 -7.68 -2.91 -11.75
CA GLY A 103 -9.15 -2.98 -11.89
C GLY A 103 -9.75 -4.28 -11.37
N LYS A 104 -8.98 -5.12 -10.66
CA LYS A 104 -9.45 -6.37 -10.03
C LYS A 104 -10.13 -6.09 -8.70
N PHE A 105 -11.11 -5.18 -8.71
CA PHE A 105 -11.77 -4.65 -7.51
C PHE A 105 -12.37 -5.73 -6.62
N ALA A 106 -13.02 -6.76 -7.20
CA ALA A 106 -13.57 -7.87 -6.42
C ALA A 106 -12.51 -8.59 -5.56
N LYS A 107 -11.28 -8.74 -6.08
CA LYS A 107 -10.17 -9.35 -5.32
C LYS A 107 -9.66 -8.39 -4.24
N ALA A 108 -9.49 -7.11 -4.57
CA ALA A 108 -9.06 -6.10 -3.61
C ALA A 108 -10.04 -5.96 -2.45
N ASP A 109 -11.34 -5.83 -2.75
CA ASP A 109 -12.41 -5.71 -1.76
C ASP A 109 -12.49 -6.92 -0.84
N SER A 110 -12.48 -8.13 -1.41
CA SER A 110 -12.49 -9.37 -0.64
C SER A 110 -11.29 -9.44 0.32
N PHE A 111 -10.11 -9.05 -0.17
CA PHE A 111 -8.91 -9.01 0.68
C PHE A 111 -9.03 -7.96 1.78
N PHE A 112 -9.38 -6.71 1.45
CA PHE A 112 -9.45 -5.63 2.44
C PHE A 112 -10.50 -5.93 3.52
N HIS A 113 -11.66 -6.46 3.13
CA HIS A 113 -12.69 -6.86 4.08
C HIS A 113 -12.16 -7.91 5.07
N HIS A 114 -11.57 -9.00 4.56
CA HIS A 114 -11.02 -10.06 5.41
C HIS A 114 -9.85 -9.56 6.27
N ALA A 115 -8.99 -8.68 5.73
CA ALA A 115 -7.88 -8.11 6.48
C ALA A 115 -8.36 -7.23 7.65
N LEU A 116 -9.45 -6.46 7.48
CA LEU A 116 -10.09 -5.73 8.57
C LEU A 116 -10.66 -6.65 9.65
N GLU A 117 -11.33 -7.75 9.26
CA GLU A 117 -11.81 -8.76 10.21
C GLU A 117 -10.66 -9.31 11.05
N VAL A 118 -9.56 -9.71 10.40
CA VAL A 118 -8.34 -10.21 11.07
C VAL A 118 -7.78 -9.19 12.04
N CYS A 119 -7.70 -7.91 11.65
CA CYS A 119 -7.22 -6.84 12.54
C CYS A 119 -8.13 -6.67 13.75
N ARG A 120 -9.44 -6.60 13.54
CA ARG A 120 -10.45 -6.34 14.60
C ARG A 120 -10.65 -7.52 15.55
N SER A 121 -10.48 -8.76 15.08
CA SER A 121 -10.60 -9.96 15.91
C SER A 121 -9.28 -10.38 16.58
N SER A 122 -8.15 -9.76 16.23
CA SER A 122 -6.85 -10.13 16.77
C SER A 122 -6.63 -9.54 18.16
N ASN A 123 -6.04 -10.33 19.06
CA ASN A 123 -5.54 -9.85 20.35
C ASN A 123 -4.11 -9.27 20.26
N GLU A 124 -3.46 -9.39 19.09
CA GLU A 124 -2.11 -8.90 18.89
C GLU A 124 -2.12 -7.43 18.45
N LYS A 125 -1.65 -6.53 19.33
CA LYS A 125 -1.52 -5.09 19.02
C LYS A 125 -0.76 -4.81 17.72
N LYS A 126 0.21 -5.65 17.36
CA LYS A 126 0.97 -5.51 16.11
C LYS A 126 0.11 -5.76 14.86
N VAL A 127 -0.89 -6.63 14.94
CA VAL A 127 -1.83 -6.91 13.85
C VAL A 127 -2.88 -5.80 13.78
N GLN A 128 -3.43 -5.39 14.93
CA GLN A 128 -4.42 -4.31 15.01
C GLN A 128 -3.92 -3.00 14.39
N LYS A 129 -2.62 -2.69 14.52
CA LYS A 129 -2.00 -1.49 13.92
C LYS A 129 -2.16 -1.38 12.39
N PHE A 130 -2.42 -2.48 11.68
CA PHE A 130 -2.67 -2.42 10.24
C PHE A 130 -4.07 -1.92 9.88
N GLU A 131 -5.03 -1.88 10.83
CA GLU A 131 -6.42 -1.51 10.57
C GLU A 131 -6.52 -0.15 9.87
N VAL A 132 -5.85 0.87 10.41
CA VAL A 132 -5.88 2.22 9.85
C VAL A 132 -5.37 2.26 8.41
N THR A 133 -4.26 1.58 8.11
CA THR A 133 -3.70 1.52 6.76
C THR A 133 -4.64 0.78 5.80
N ILE A 134 -5.30 -0.27 6.27
CA ILE A 134 -6.27 -1.04 5.46
C ILE A 134 -7.50 -0.19 5.17
N LEU A 135 -8.05 0.53 6.16
CA LEU A 135 -9.18 1.43 5.99
C LEU A 135 -8.89 2.49 4.92
N GLU A 136 -7.69 3.09 4.94
CA GLU A 136 -7.30 4.09 3.94
C GLU A 136 -7.19 3.53 2.54
N TYR A 137 -6.47 2.42 2.37
CA TYR A 137 -6.36 1.79 1.06
C TYR A 137 -7.72 1.32 0.55
N TYR A 138 -8.57 0.81 1.43
CA TYR A 138 -9.91 0.38 1.05
C TYR A 138 -10.81 1.56 0.69
N GLY A 139 -10.73 2.66 1.43
CA GLY A 139 -11.42 3.91 1.12
C GLY A 139 -11.04 4.46 -0.26
N LYS A 140 -9.73 4.50 -0.58
CA LYS A 140 -9.24 4.86 -1.91
C LYS A 140 -9.72 3.90 -2.99
N CYS A 141 -9.73 2.59 -2.72
CA CYS A 141 -10.27 1.58 -3.63
C CYS A 141 -11.76 1.82 -3.93
N LYS A 142 -12.55 2.17 -2.91
CA LYS A 142 -13.97 2.48 -3.06
C LYS A 142 -14.21 3.79 -3.80
N PHE A 143 -13.33 4.78 -3.63
CA PHE A 143 -13.36 6.01 -4.39
C PHE A 143 -13.15 5.76 -5.89
N GLU A 144 -12.15 4.94 -6.25
CA GLU A 144 -11.91 4.54 -7.66
C GLU A 144 -13.08 3.75 -8.26
N GLN A 145 -13.82 3.00 -7.45
CA GLN A 145 -15.05 2.30 -7.85
C GLN A 145 -16.29 3.21 -7.93
N HIS A 146 -16.15 4.53 -7.72
CA HIS A 146 -17.25 5.48 -7.59
C HIS A 146 -18.24 5.18 -6.46
N SER A 147 -17.84 4.37 -5.48
CA SER A 147 -18.62 4.09 -4.27
C SER A 147 -18.34 5.18 -3.22
N ILE A 148 -18.70 6.42 -3.53
CA ILE A 148 -18.25 7.62 -2.81
C ILE A 148 -18.64 7.59 -1.33
N SER A 149 -19.89 7.26 -0.98
CA SER A 149 -20.33 7.20 0.42
C SER A 149 -19.54 6.16 1.24
N LYS A 150 -19.19 5.01 0.63
CA LYS A 150 -18.39 3.99 1.31
C LYS A 150 -16.93 4.41 1.46
N ALA A 151 -16.39 5.12 0.46
CA ALA A 151 -15.06 5.70 0.55
C ALA A 151 -14.97 6.72 1.70
N GLU A 152 -15.98 7.58 1.83
CA GLU A 152 -16.08 8.57 2.91
C GLU A 152 -16.14 7.91 4.29
N GLU A 153 -17.00 6.91 4.48
CA GLU A 153 -17.11 6.14 5.72
C GLU A 153 -15.74 5.56 6.14
N LEU A 154 -15.08 4.83 5.23
CA LEU A 154 -13.80 4.18 5.50
C LEU A 154 -12.66 5.18 5.81
N LEU A 155 -12.61 6.30 5.10
CA LEU A 155 -11.59 7.34 5.33
C LEU A 155 -11.86 8.12 6.62
N THR A 156 -13.13 8.27 7.01
CA THR A 156 -13.52 8.87 8.29
C THR A 156 -13.08 7.98 9.44
N ASP A 157 -13.38 6.68 9.39
CA ASP A 157 -12.93 5.70 10.38
C ASP A 157 -11.39 5.73 10.55
N ALA A 158 -10.66 5.79 9.42
CA ALA A 158 -9.20 5.88 9.46
C ALA A 158 -8.71 7.17 10.13
N LEU A 159 -9.34 8.30 9.84
CA LEU A 159 -9.00 9.61 10.41
C LEU A 159 -9.24 9.62 11.93
N GLU A 160 -10.37 9.08 12.40
CA GLU A 160 -10.67 9.00 13.83
C GLU A 160 -9.60 8.21 14.60
N ILE A 161 -9.16 7.08 14.06
CA ILE A 161 -8.07 6.29 14.65
C ILE A 161 -6.76 7.09 14.68
N ARG A 162 -6.43 7.82 13.60
CA ARG A 162 -5.22 8.67 13.54
C ARG A 162 -5.26 9.78 14.59
N ILE A 163 -6.41 10.44 14.75
CA ILE A 163 -6.61 11.47 15.78
C ILE A 163 -6.38 10.91 17.18
N ILE A 164 -6.95 9.74 17.50
CA ILE A 164 -6.76 9.08 18.79
C ILE A 164 -5.29 8.72 19.02
N SER A 165 -4.57 8.33 17.96
CA SER A 165 -3.16 7.95 18.03
C SER A 165 -2.18 9.13 18.15
N GLY A 166 -2.59 10.35 17.79
CA GLY A 166 -1.77 11.56 17.89
C GLY A 166 -0.74 11.78 16.77
N ASP A 167 -0.84 11.06 15.66
CA ASP A 167 0.10 11.17 14.53
C ASP A 167 -0.30 12.31 13.57
N LEU A 168 0.29 13.49 13.76
CA LEU A 168 -0.07 14.73 13.03
C LEU A 168 0.17 14.64 11.51
N GLU A 169 1.23 13.97 11.06
CA GLU A 169 1.53 13.87 9.62
C GLU A 169 0.50 12.98 8.92
N LEU A 170 0.18 11.86 9.57
CA LEU A 170 -0.84 10.94 9.11
C LEU A 170 -2.25 11.57 9.13
N ILE A 171 -2.58 12.39 10.13
CA ILE A 171 -3.86 13.11 10.16
C ILE A 171 -4.04 13.96 8.88
N ASN A 172 -3.02 14.72 8.48
CA ASN A 172 -3.09 15.58 7.29
C ASN A 172 -3.34 14.78 5.99
N GLN A 173 -2.69 13.62 5.84
CA GLN A 173 -2.87 12.77 4.66
C GLN A 173 -4.30 12.21 4.58
N ALA A 174 -4.85 11.75 5.71
CA ALA A 174 -6.21 11.22 5.77
C ALA A 174 -7.25 12.33 5.52
N GLN A 175 -7.03 13.53 6.08
CA GLN A 175 -7.87 14.71 5.82
C GLN A 175 -7.85 15.15 4.35
N HIS A 176 -6.68 15.13 3.72
CA HIS A 176 -6.57 15.47 2.29
C HIS A 176 -7.40 14.51 1.43
N ALA A 177 -7.25 13.20 1.66
CA ALA A 177 -8.03 12.18 0.96
C ALA A 177 -9.55 12.38 1.17
N LEU A 178 -9.98 12.58 2.42
CA LEU A 178 -11.39 12.81 2.75
C LEU A 178 -11.94 14.10 2.12
N THR A 179 -11.12 15.14 2.02
CA THR A 179 -11.51 16.40 1.35
C THR A 179 -11.78 16.19 -0.14
N ILE A 180 -10.98 15.38 -0.82
CA ILE A 180 -11.19 15.05 -2.23
C ILE A 180 -12.50 14.25 -2.40
N VAL A 181 -12.73 13.25 -1.54
CA VAL A 181 -13.94 12.40 -1.59
C VAL A 181 -15.21 13.22 -1.32
N THR A 182 -15.23 14.03 -0.27
CA THR A 182 -16.41 14.84 0.12
C THR A 182 -16.75 15.91 -0.92
N ARG A 183 -15.76 16.52 -1.56
CA ARG A 183 -15.99 17.45 -2.70
C ARG A 183 -16.63 16.77 -3.90
N ARG A 184 -16.34 15.48 -4.12
CA ARG A 184 -16.97 14.69 -5.20
C ARG A 184 -18.42 14.39 -4.85
N LEU A 185 -18.69 13.96 -3.62
CA LEU A 185 -20.04 13.67 -3.13
C LEU A 185 -20.98 14.86 -3.23
N ALA A 186 -20.50 16.07 -2.92
CA ALA A 186 -21.31 17.30 -2.99
C ALA A 186 -21.69 17.73 -4.43
N LYS A 187 -21.14 17.08 -5.46
CA LYS A 187 -21.41 17.36 -6.88
C LYS A 187 -22.32 16.32 -7.56
N ASP A 188 -22.59 15.20 -6.89
CA ASP A 188 -23.50 14.14 -7.34
C ASP A 188 -24.92 14.38 -6.78
#